data_AF-A0A956W6Q8-F1
#
_entry.id   AF-A0A956W6Q8-F1
#
_cell.length_a   1.000
_cell.length_b   1.000
_cell.length_c   1.000
_cell.angle_alpha   90.00
_cell.angle_beta   90.00
_cell.angle_gamma   90.00
#
_symmetry.space_group_name_H-M   'P 1'
#
loop_
_entity.id
_entity.type
_entity.pdbx_description
1 polymer ?
#
loop_
_entity_poly.entity_id
_entity_poly.type
_entity_poly.pdbx_seq_one_letter_code
_entity_poly.pdbx_strand_id
1 'polypeptide(L)'
;GRQYFGYGQAKGILLRRGRRLEPRHFVPASAVAGGLLLLVSGLWLALARVVLLLATVAYSLAVGVGAARSADEGANPLRVGIALGTMHVAYGTGSLLGLLRGGTAA
;
A
#
# COMPACT_ATOMS: atom_id res chain seq x y z
N GLY A 1 -5.59 11.11 -3.35
CA GLY A 1 -5.16 10.83 -1.96
C GLY A 1 -6.32 10.64 -1.00
N ARG A 2 -7.05 11.72 -0.66
CA ARG A 2 -8.09 11.73 0.39
C ARG A 2 -9.15 10.61 0.28
N GLN A 3 -9.69 10.39 -0.92
CA GLN A 3 -10.66 9.30 -1.16
C GLN A 3 -10.09 7.92 -0.82
N TYR A 4 -8.90 7.59 -1.32
CA TYR A 4 -8.27 6.29 -1.08
C TYR A 4 -7.85 6.11 0.38
N PHE A 5 -7.47 7.18 1.06
CA PHE A 5 -7.24 7.15 2.50
C PHE A 5 -8.51 6.80 3.28
N GLY A 6 -9.64 7.45 2.99
CA GLY A 6 -10.93 7.14 3.61
C GLY A 6 -11.39 5.70 3.31
N TYR A 7 -11.20 5.25 2.06
CA TYR A 7 -11.51 3.88 1.65
C TYR A 7 -10.65 2.85 2.41
N GLY A 8 -9.34 3.09 2.54
CA GLY A 8 -8.45 2.27 3.35
C GLY A 8 -8.89 2.24 4.82
N GLN A 9 -9.17 3.40 5.41
CA GLN A 9 -9.65 3.49 6.79
C GLN A 9 -10.89 2.65 7.05
N ALA A 10 -11.89 2.71 6.15
CA ALA A 10 -13.07 1.87 6.24
C ALA A 10 -12.72 0.37 6.22
N LYS A 11 -11.78 -0.06 5.38
CA LYS A 11 -11.33 -1.46 5.32
C LYS A 11 -10.63 -1.89 6.61
N GLY A 12 -9.77 -1.05 7.17
CA GLY A 12 -9.14 -1.29 8.48
C GLY A 12 -10.15 -1.47 9.61
N ILE A 13 -11.18 -0.63 9.64
CA ILE A 13 -12.28 -0.72 10.63
C ILE A 13 -13.06 -2.03 10.43
N LEU A 14 -13.39 -2.39 9.20
CA LEU A 14 -14.10 -3.63 8.88
C LEU A 14 -13.31 -4.86 9.32
N LEU A 15 -11.99 -4.88 9.06
CA LEU A 15 -11.11 -5.96 9.49
C LEU A 15 -11.10 -6.10 11.02
N ARG A 16 -11.00 -4.99 11.75
CA ARG A 16 -11.06 -5.00 13.22
C ARG A 16 -12.38 -5.55 13.76
N ARG A 17 -13.50 -5.27 13.07
CA ARG A 17 -14.83 -5.79 13.38
C ARG A 17 -15.03 -7.26 12.97
N GLY A 18 -13.96 -7.96 12.60
CA GLY A 18 -14.01 -9.38 12.22
C GLY A 18 -14.59 -9.65 10.83
N ARG A 19 -14.76 -8.64 9.98
CA ARG A 19 -15.22 -8.85 8.60
C ARG A 19 -14.07 -9.38 7.76
N ARG A 20 -14.36 -10.43 6.98
CA ARG A 20 -13.41 -10.99 6.01
C ARG A 20 -13.18 -9.99 4.88
N LEU A 21 -11.91 -9.73 4.59
CA LEU A 21 -11.50 -8.94 3.44
C LEU A 21 -10.82 -9.86 2.42
N GLU A 22 -10.97 -9.54 1.13
CA GLU A 22 -10.22 -10.24 0.10
C GLU A 22 -8.71 -9.97 0.23
N PRO A 23 -7.84 -10.96 -0.08
CA PRO A 23 -6.39 -10.85 0.03
C PRO A 23 -5.78 -9.58 -0.60
N ARG A 24 -6.31 -9.14 -1.74
CA ARG A 24 -5.83 -7.94 -2.44
C ARG A 24 -5.94 -6.64 -1.62
N HIS A 25 -6.85 -6.58 -0.65
CA HIS A 25 -7.01 -5.41 0.21
C HIS A 25 -5.87 -5.25 1.23
N PHE A 26 -5.12 -6.31 1.50
CA PHE A 26 -4.00 -6.24 2.45
C PHE A 26 -2.73 -5.70 1.81
N VAL A 27 -2.57 -5.86 0.49
CA VAL A 27 -1.34 -5.52 -0.25
C VAL A 27 -0.85 -4.10 0.04
N PRO A 28 -1.67 -3.03 0.00
CA PRO A 28 -1.14 -1.69 0.24
C PRO A 28 -0.84 -1.44 1.73
N ALA A 29 -1.59 -2.04 2.65
CA ALA A 29 -1.31 -1.92 4.08
C ALA A 29 -0.02 -2.66 4.48
N SER A 30 0.21 -3.86 3.93
CA SER A 30 1.45 -4.61 4.12
C SER A 30 2.65 -3.94 3.44
N ALA A 31 2.47 -3.31 2.29
CA ALA A 31 3.53 -2.55 1.64
C ALA A 31 3.98 -1.36 2.50
N VAL A 32 3.04 -0.63 3.11
CA VAL A 32 3.37 0.49 4.01
C VAL A 32 4.00 0.00 5.31
N ALA A 33 3.34 -0.89 6.05
CA ALA A 33 3.84 -1.37 7.34
C ALA A 33 5.13 -2.19 7.20
N GLY A 34 5.15 -3.14 6.26
CA GLY A 34 6.30 -3.98 5.98
C GLY A 34 7.46 -3.20 5.39
N GLY A 35 7.20 -2.23 4.49
CA GLY A 35 8.22 -1.34 3.95
C GLY A 35 8.90 -0.50 5.03
N LEU A 36 8.12 0.08 5.95
CA LEU A 36 8.67 0.82 7.10
C LEU A 36 9.49 -0.09 8.03
N LEU A 37 8.97 -1.29 8.34
CA LEU A 37 9.68 -2.26 9.18
C LEU A 37 11.01 -2.68 8.54
N LEU A 38 11.01 -2.97 7.24
CA LEU A 38 12.20 -3.35 6.49
C LEU A 38 13.20 -2.19 6.38
N LEU A 39 12.72 -0.96 6.19
CA LEU A 39 13.58 0.23 6.15
C LEU A 39 14.32 0.44 7.48
N VAL A 40 13.60 0.36 8.60
CA VAL A 40 14.19 0.50 9.94
C VAL A 40 15.12 -0.67 10.24
N SER A 41 14.67 -1.91 10.00
CA SER A 41 15.48 -3.12 10.23
C SER A 41 16.72 -3.18 9.35
N GLY A 42 16.65 -2.59 8.15
CA GLY A 42 17.75 -2.47 7.20
C GLY A 42 18.93 -1.68 7.73
N LEU A 43 18.78 -0.88 8.79
CA LEU A 43 19.91 -0.21 9.43
C LEU A 43 20.92 -1.24 10.00
N TRP A 44 20.42 -2.36 10.51
CA TRP A 44 21.24 -3.37 11.20
C TRP A 44 21.33 -4.71 10.46
N LEU A 45 20.31 -5.09 9.68
CA LEU A 45 20.19 -6.40 9.07
C LEU A 45 20.40 -6.34 7.56
N ALA A 46 21.48 -6.97 7.05
CA ALA A 46 21.74 -7.06 5.61
C ALA A 46 20.60 -7.77 4.86
N LEU A 47 20.01 -8.81 5.47
CA LEU A 47 18.84 -9.49 4.91
C LEU A 47 17.66 -8.53 4.70
N ALA A 48 17.40 -7.63 5.65
CA ALA A 48 16.31 -6.66 5.53
C ALA A 48 16.55 -5.68 4.35
N ARG A 49 17.80 -5.30 4.08
CA ARG A 49 18.16 -4.48 2.91
C ARG A 49 17.87 -5.21 1.60
N VAL A 50 18.25 -6.49 1.51
CA VAL A 50 17.99 -7.33 0.32
C VAL A 50 16.49 -7.48 0.11
N VAL A 51 15.73 -7.81 1.16
CA VAL A 51 14.28 -7.96 1.06
C VAL A 51 13.60 -6.63 0.70
N LEU A 52 14.04 -5.50 1.28
CA LEU A 52 13.54 -4.18 0.92
C LEU A 52 13.81 -3.85 -0.55
N LEU A 53 15.03 -4.12 -1.03
CA LEU A 53 15.39 -3.91 -2.43
C LEU A 53 14.50 -4.74 -3.36
N LEU A 54 14.37 -6.05 -3.10
CA LEU A 54 13.54 -6.94 -3.89
C LEU A 54 12.07 -6.49 -3.90
N ALA A 55 11.52 -6.11 -2.74
CA ALA A 55 10.16 -5.61 -2.63
C ALA A 55 9.97 -4.29 -3.41
N THR A 56 10.95 -3.39 -3.35
CA THR A 56 10.92 -2.11 -4.06
C THR A 56 10.99 -2.31 -5.57
N VAL A 57 11.86 -3.20 -6.05
CA VAL A 57 11.97 -3.56 -7.47
C VAL A 57 10.68 -4.21 -7.96
N ALA A 58 10.17 -5.20 -7.24
CA ALA A 58 8.93 -5.88 -7.60
C ALA A 58 7.73 -4.91 -7.68
N TYR A 59 7.60 -4.02 -6.68
CA TYR A 59 6.56 -2.99 -6.68
C TYR A 59 6.71 -2.02 -7.86
N SER A 60 7.93 -1.55 -8.11
CA SER A 60 8.22 -0.62 -9.21
C SER A 60 7.92 -1.23 -10.57
N LEU A 61 8.23 -2.52 -10.77
CA LEU A 61 7.88 -3.26 -11.98
C LEU A 61 6.36 -3.40 -12.13
N ALA A 62 5.64 -3.76 -11.06
CA ALA A 62 4.19 -3.87 -11.11
C ALA A 62 3.50 -2.54 -11.45
N VAL A 63 3.94 -1.44 -10.82
CA VAL A 63 3.46 -0.09 -11.15
C VAL A 63 3.85 0.31 -12.57
N GLY A 64 5.08 0.02 -12.99
CA GLY A 64 5.58 0.29 -14.34
C GLY A 64 4.77 -0.42 -15.42
N VAL A 65 4.44 -1.70 -15.22
CA VAL A 65 3.59 -2.47 -16.15
C VAL A 65 2.17 -1.89 -16.20
N GLY A 66 1.58 -1.57 -15.04
CA GLY A 66 0.24 -0.95 -15.00
C GLY A 66 0.22 0.42 -15.68
N ALA A 67 1.25 1.24 -15.42
CA ALA A 67 1.41 2.54 -16.06
C ALA A 67 1.65 2.42 -17.57
N ALA A 68 2.49 1.49 -18.02
CA ALA A 68 2.75 1.28 -19.44
C ALA A 68 1.47 0.89 -20.20
N ARG A 69 0.67 -0.03 -19.64
CA ARG A 69 -0.62 -0.43 -20.24
C ARG A 69 -1.62 0.71 -20.32
N SER A 70 -1.55 1.69 -19.41
CA SER A 70 -2.43 2.87 -19.49
C SER A 70 -2.13 3.76 -20.71
N ALA A 71 -0.94 3.64 -21.32
CA ALA A 71 -0.62 4.34 -22.57
C ALA A 71 -1.54 3.92 -23.71
N ASP A 72 -1.93 2.64 -23.75
CA ASP A 72 -2.82 2.08 -24.77
C ASP A 72 -4.23 2.70 -24.69
N GLU A 73 -4.59 3.24 -23.52
CA GLU A 73 -5.85 3.95 -23.26
C GLU A 73 -5.71 5.49 -23.42
N GLY A 74 -4.56 5.97 -23.92
CA GLY A 74 -4.28 7.40 -24.10
C GLY A 74 -3.91 8.15 -22.82
N ALA A 75 -3.68 7.46 -21.70
CA ALA A 75 -3.24 8.08 -20.47
C ALA A 75 -1.72 8.31 -20.47
N ASN A 76 -1.26 9.31 -19.71
CA ASN A 76 0.17 9.52 -19.50
C ASN A 76 0.73 8.52 -18.47
N PRO A 77 1.65 7.61 -18.82
CA PRO A 77 2.12 6.55 -17.93
C PRO A 77 2.78 7.08 -16.66
N LEU A 78 3.54 8.17 -16.75
CA LEU A 78 4.22 8.76 -15.60
C LEU A 78 3.20 9.27 -14.57
N ARG A 79 2.14 9.95 -15.04
CA ARG A 79 1.05 10.41 -14.17
C ARG A 79 0.31 9.23 -13.53
N VAL A 80 0.05 8.17 -14.29
CA VAL A 80 -0.59 6.96 -13.77
C VAL A 80 0.29 6.26 -12.73
N GLY A 81 1.59 6.15 -12.97
CA GLY A 81 2.54 5.59 -12.01
C GLY A 81 2.57 6.37 -10.69
N ILE A 82 2.65 7.69 -10.76
CA ILE A 82 2.58 8.57 -9.57
C ILE A 82 1.22 8.42 -8.86
N ALA A 83 0.12 8.36 -9.61
CA ALA A 83 -1.21 8.17 -9.05
C ALA A 83 -1.35 6.82 -8.34
N LEU A 84 -0.87 5.74 -8.93
CA LEU A 84 -0.84 4.40 -8.34
C LEU A 84 -0.02 4.38 -7.05
N GLY A 85 1.18 4.95 -7.06
CA GLY A 85 2.02 5.08 -5.87
C GLY A 85 1.30 5.81 -4.74
N THR A 86 0.78 7.00 -5.06
CA THR A 86 0.06 7.85 -4.10
C THR A 86 -1.18 7.15 -3.55
N MET A 87 -1.92 6.42 -4.40
CA MET A 87 -3.09 5.64 -4.01
C MET A 87 -2.73 4.53 -3.02
N HIS A 88 -1.68 3.74 -3.31
CA HIS A 88 -1.28 2.63 -2.45
C HIS A 88 -0.82 3.10 -1.08
N VAL A 89 -0.03 4.17 -1.03
CA VAL A 89 0.41 4.77 0.23
C VAL A 89 -0.80 5.31 1.00
N ALA A 90 -1.65 6.13 0.37
CA ALA A 90 -2.82 6.71 1.02
C ALA A 90 -3.77 5.64 1.56
N TYR A 91 -4.08 4.61 0.75
CA TYR A 91 -4.91 3.49 1.18
C TYR A 91 -4.26 2.69 2.30
N GLY A 92 -2.97 2.34 2.17
CA GLY A 92 -2.24 1.53 3.15
C GLY A 92 -2.20 2.22 4.51
N THR A 93 -1.82 3.49 4.55
CA THR A 93 -1.85 4.31 5.77
C THR A 93 -3.25 4.42 6.34
N GLY A 94 -4.26 4.66 5.51
CA GLY A 94 -5.67 4.71 5.93
C GLY A 94 -6.09 3.41 6.61
N SER A 95 -5.82 2.26 5.98
CA SER A 95 -6.14 0.92 6.48
C SER A 95 -5.50 0.63 7.84
N LEU A 96 -4.21 0.95 8.00
CA LEU A 96 -3.51 0.77 9.27
C LEU A 96 -4.14 1.64 10.37
N LEU A 97 -4.42 2.91 10.08
CA LEU A 97 -5.07 3.81 11.04
C LEU A 97 -6.51 3.38 11.38
N GLY A 98 -7.27 2.89 10.40
CA GLY A 98 -8.61 2.35 10.62
C GLY A 98 -8.59 1.13 11.53
N LEU A 99 -7.62 0.24 11.33
CA LEU A 99 -7.38 -0.93 12.18
C LEU A 99 -7.04 -0.48 13.62
N LEU A 100 -6.20 0.54 13.80
CA LEU A 100 -5.82 1.05 15.13
C LEU A 100 -6.95 1.83 15.84
N ARG A 101 -7.83 2.52 15.11
CA ARG A 101 -8.89 3.37 15.68
C ARG A 101 -10.24 2.68 15.90
N GLY A 102 -10.50 1.54 15.26
CA GLY A 102 -11.80 0.87 15.31
C GLY A 102 -12.27 0.33 16.67
N GLY A 103 -11.66 0.75 17.79
CA GLY A 103 -12.02 0.38 19.17
C GLY A 103 -12.48 1.52 20.08
N THR A 104 -12.59 2.77 19.60
CA THR A 104 -13.08 3.91 20.42
C THR A 104 -14.45 4.44 19.98
N ALA A 105 -15.17 3.70 19.13
CA ALA A 105 -16.52 4.03 18.71
C ALA A 105 -17.42 2.79 18.80
N ALA A 106 -17.80 2.46 20.04
CA ALA A 106 -18.94 1.66 20.43
C ALA A 106 -19.34 2.11 21.85
#